data_AF-A0A398CH65-F1
#
_entry.id   AF-A0A398CH65-F1
#
_cell.length_a   1.000
_cell.length_b   1.000
_cell.length_c   1.000
_cell.angle_alpha   90.00
_cell.angle_beta   90.00
_cell.angle_gamma   90.00
#
_symmetry.space_group_name_H-M   'P 1'
#
loop_
_entity.id
_entity.type
_entity.pdbx_description
1 polymer ?
#
loop_
_entity_poly.entity_id
_entity_poly.type
_entity_poly.pdbx_seq_one_letter_code
_entity_poly.pdbx_strand_id
1 'polypeptide(L)'
;MKRAITPDLFLKEFTVDISKNPAYVRELLEKAYIEQEADDVEYLMIAIFRFELFLEDITESICKLMNETWHFQHENIASMFQKVKSPRTIECLYNAALTQFEYLEYDEAFALAVKCIWALVTLIRLNQERN
;
A
#
# COMPACT_ATOMS: atom_id res chain seq x y z
N MET A 1 18.27 -10.75 22.11
CA MET A 1 18.27 -9.41 21.48
C MET A 1 18.09 -9.58 19.99
N LYS A 2 16.95 -9.17 19.41
CA LYS A 2 16.85 -8.97 17.96
C LYS A 2 17.60 -7.69 17.63
N ARG A 3 18.62 -7.75 16.76
CA ARG A 3 19.32 -6.56 16.26
C ARG A 3 18.38 -5.83 15.29
N ALA A 4 18.20 -4.52 15.47
CA ALA A 4 17.50 -3.70 14.49
C ALA A 4 18.33 -3.63 13.20
N ILE A 5 17.70 -3.85 12.05
CA ILE A 5 18.31 -3.68 10.73
C ILE A 5 18.22 -2.17 10.38
N THR A 6 19.33 -1.57 9.96
CA THR A 6 19.32 -0.17 9.49
C THR A 6 18.78 -0.08 8.06
N PRO A 7 18.25 1.08 7.62
CA PRO A 7 17.78 1.23 6.24
C PRO A 7 18.83 0.86 5.20
N ASP A 8 20.10 1.25 5.42
CA ASP A 8 21.21 0.90 4.52
C ASP A 8 21.48 -0.61 4.48
N LEU A 9 21.31 -1.32 5.60
CA LEU A 9 21.46 -2.78 5.63
C LEU A 9 20.29 -3.46 4.92
N PHE A 10 19.07 -2.94 5.09
CA PHE A 10 17.90 -3.45 4.36
C PHE A 10 18.04 -3.27 2.85
N LEU A 11 18.53 -2.11 2.39
CA LEU A 11 18.75 -1.85 0.97
C LEU A 11 19.76 -2.81 0.33
N LYS A 12 20.70 -3.38 1.09
CA LYS A 12 21.67 -4.37 0.59
C LYS A 12 21.05 -5.74 0.29
N GLU A 13 19.85 -6.02 0.80
CA GLU A 13 19.12 -7.24 0.46
C GLU A 13 18.51 -7.18 -0.95
N PHE A 14 18.43 -5.98 -1.53
CA PHE A 14 18.00 -5.79 -2.92
C PHE A 14 19.20 -5.84 -3.86
N THR A 15 18.97 -6.35 -5.07
CA THR A 15 20.00 -6.37 -6.13
C THR A 15 20.34 -4.97 -6.64
N VAL A 16 19.45 -4.00 -6.43
CA VAL A 16 19.63 -2.59 -6.80
C VAL A 16 19.19 -1.68 -5.66
N ASP A 17 19.74 -0.46 -5.65
CA ASP A 17 19.27 0.59 -4.75
C ASP A 17 17.86 1.03 -5.16
N ILE A 18 16.84 0.50 -4.47
CA ILE A 18 15.43 0.75 -4.80
C ILE A 18 15.01 2.21 -4.60
N SER A 19 15.72 2.98 -3.77
CA SER A 19 15.44 4.41 -3.61
C SER A 19 15.87 5.22 -4.83
N LYS A 20 16.73 4.65 -5.68
CA LYS A 20 17.20 5.25 -6.94
C LYS A 20 16.60 4.59 -8.18
N ASN A 21 15.98 3.43 -8.04
CA ASN A 21 15.47 2.62 -9.14
C ASN A 21 14.02 2.20 -8.90
N PRO A 22 13.06 3.15 -8.90
CA PRO A 22 11.66 2.83 -8.66
C PRO A 22 11.03 1.88 -9.68
N ALA A 23 11.59 1.82 -10.90
CA ALA A 23 11.15 0.87 -11.92
C ALA A 23 11.29 -0.58 -11.45
N TYR A 24 12.34 -0.89 -10.70
CA TYR A 24 12.56 -2.23 -10.16
C TYR A 24 11.48 -2.61 -9.14
N VAL A 25 11.04 -1.68 -8.29
CA VAL A 25 9.95 -1.93 -7.32
C VAL A 25 8.63 -2.21 -8.03
N ARG A 26 8.36 -1.52 -9.14
CA ARG A 26 7.19 -1.80 -9.98
C ARG A 26 7.27 -3.18 -10.62
N GLU A 27 8.42 -3.58 -11.15
CA GLU A 27 8.60 -4.92 -11.71
C GLU A 27 8.36 -6.02 -10.65
N LEU A 28 8.83 -5.79 -9.42
CA LEU A 28 8.56 -6.70 -8.30
C LEU A 28 7.08 -6.74 -7.93
N LEU A 29 6.38 -5.59 -7.88
CA LEU A 29 4.94 -5.55 -7.64
C LEU A 29 4.14 -6.26 -8.74
N GLU A 30 4.52 -6.07 -10.00
CA GLU A 30 3.88 -6.74 -11.14
C GLU A 30 4.10 -8.25 -11.07
N LYS A 31 5.33 -8.68 -10.77
CA LYS A 31 5.64 -10.10 -10.56
C LYS A 31 4.81 -10.70 -9.43
N ALA A 32 4.80 -10.06 -8.25
CA ALA A 32 4.02 -10.52 -7.10
C ALA A 32 2.51 -10.58 -7.41
N TYR A 33 2.01 -9.64 -8.20
CA TYR A 33 0.61 -9.64 -8.64
C TYR A 33 0.30 -10.80 -9.59
N ILE A 34 1.17 -11.06 -10.59
CA ILE A 34 1.00 -12.16 -11.55
C ILE A 34 1.09 -13.53 -10.86
N GLU A 35 2.05 -13.68 -9.94
CA GLU A 35 2.29 -14.93 -9.23
C GLU A 35 1.36 -15.11 -8.01
N GLN A 36 0.62 -14.06 -7.62
CA GLN A 36 -0.23 -14.00 -6.42
C GLN A 36 0.53 -14.32 -5.13
N GLU A 37 1.78 -13.86 -5.03
CA GLU A 37 2.65 -14.08 -3.88
C GLU A 37 2.36 -13.06 -2.77
N ALA A 38 1.50 -13.42 -1.82
CA ALA A 38 1.04 -12.54 -0.74
C ALA A 38 2.19 -12.02 0.15
N ASP A 39 3.19 -12.87 0.42
CA ASP A 39 4.37 -12.51 1.22
C ASP A 39 5.20 -11.43 0.52
N ASP A 40 5.38 -11.55 -0.81
CA ASP A 40 6.09 -10.54 -1.59
C ASP A 40 5.35 -9.19 -1.55
N VAL A 41 4.02 -9.19 -1.61
CA VAL A 41 3.22 -7.95 -1.43
C VAL A 41 3.47 -7.35 -0.05
N GLU A 42 3.48 -8.14 1.03
CA GLU A 42 3.78 -7.67 2.37
C GLU A 42 5.16 -7.00 2.46
N TYR A 43 6.20 -7.67 1.98
CA TYR A 43 7.56 -7.13 2.01
C TYR A 43 7.71 -5.86 1.16
N LEU A 44 7.06 -5.83 -0.01
CA LEU A 44 7.04 -4.65 -0.87
C LEU A 44 6.30 -3.48 -0.21
N MET A 45 5.18 -3.71 0.50
CA MET A 45 4.49 -2.64 1.23
C MET A 45 5.38 -2.02 2.31
N ILE A 46 6.14 -2.84 3.03
CA ILE A 46 7.12 -2.35 4.02
C ILE A 46 8.18 -1.48 3.35
N ALA A 47 8.76 -1.95 2.25
CA ALA A 47 9.79 -1.21 1.52
C ALA A 47 9.25 0.12 0.96
N ILE A 48 8.12 0.09 0.25
CA ILE A 48 7.49 1.26 -0.36
C ILE A 48 7.17 2.31 0.69
N PHE A 49 6.58 1.90 1.81
CA PHE A 49 6.28 2.82 2.91
C PHE A 49 7.54 3.38 3.58
N ARG A 50 8.55 2.54 3.82
CA ARG A 50 9.77 2.93 4.53
C ARG A 50 10.63 3.93 3.76
N PHE A 51 10.66 3.81 2.43
CA PHE A 51 11.43 4.65 1.52
C PHE A 51 10.57 5.67 0.77
N GLU A 52 9.29 5.81 1.15
CA GLU A 52 8.34 6.79 0.60
C GLU A 52 8.25 6.74 -0.94
N LEU A 53 8.22 5.54 -1.51
CA LEU A 53 8.20 5.29 -2.96
C LEU A 53 6.80 5.48 -3.56
N PHE A 54 6.20 6.64 -3.30
CA PHE A 54 4.82 6.98 -3.66
C PHE A 54 4.71 7.56 -5.07
N LEU A 55 5.30 6.87 -6.04
CA LEU A 55 5.20 7.25 -7.44
C LEU A 55 3.84 6.88 -8.01
N GLU A 56 3.43 7.58 -9.06
CA GLU A 56 2.10 7.44 -9.64
C GLU A 56 1.83 6.02 -10.16
N ASP A 57 2.79 5.44 -10.87
CA ASP A 57 2.73 4.08 -11.40
C ASP A 57 2.74 3.00 -10.30
N ILE A 58 3.53 3.18 -9.24
CA ILE A 58 3.51 2.32 -8.05
C ILE A 58 2.14 2.41 -7.36
N THR A 59 1.61 3.63 -7.21
CA THR A 59 0.30 3.88 -6.61
C THR A 59 -0.80 3.17 -7.39
N GLU A 60 -0.77 3.23 -8.72
CA GLU A 60 -1.73 2.53 -9.59
C GLU A 60 -1.65 1.01 -9.44
N SER A 61 -0.45 0.43 -9.38
CA SER A 61 -0.26 -1.00 -9.12
C SER A 61 -0.85 -1.41 -7.78
N ILE A 62 -0.68 -0.59 -6.74
CA ILE A 62 -1.24 -0.85 -5.41
C ILE A 62 -2.76 -0.68 -5.39
N CYS A 63 -3.32 0.25 -6.18
CA CYS A 63 -4.78 0.37 -6.35
C CYS A 63 -5.39 -0.92 -6.92
N LYS A 64 -4.67 -1.66 -7.78
CA LYS A 64 -5.14 -2.97 -8.28
C LYS A 64 -5.21 -3.99 -7.16
N LEU A 65 -4.16 -4.08 -6.34
CA LEU A 65 -4.10 -4.97 -5.17
C LEU A 65 -5.27 -4.75 -4.21
N MET A 66 -5.74 -3.51 -4.01
CA MET A 66 -6.91 -3.25 -3.14
C MET A 66 -8.22 -3.95 -3.54
N ASN A 67 -8.31 -4.50 -4.75
CA ASN A 67 -9.48 -5.24 -5.21
C ASN A 67 -9.28 -6.77 -5.18
N GLU A 68 -8.10 -7.24 -4.79
CA GLU A 68 -7.73 -8.64 -4.81
C GLU A 68 -7.98 -9.33 -3.47
N THR A 69 -8.31 -10.61 -3.47
CA THR A 69 -8.64 -11.35 -2.23
C THR A 69 -7.52 -12.27 -1.73
N TRP A 70 -6.45 -12.44 -2.52
CA TRP A 70 -5.39 -13.40 -2.26
C TRP A 70 -4.28 -12.89 -1.30
N HIS A 71 -4.35 -11.64 -0.84
CA HIS A 71 -3.41 -11.08 0.12
C HIS A 71 -4.11 -10.32 1.27
N PHE A 72 -3.33 -10.02 2.32
CA PHE A 72 -3.84 -9.54 3.61
C PHE A 72 -3.45 -8.08 3.93
N GLN A 73 -3.03 -7.33 2.91
CA GLN A 73 -2.38 -6.02 3.07
C GLN A 73 -3.33 -4.82 2.96
N HIS A 74 -4.64 -5.02 2.82
CA HIS A 74 -5.61 -3.94 2.57
C HIS A 74 -5.54 -2.82 3.60
N GLU A 75 -5.42 -3.16 4.89
CA GLU A 75 -5.33 -2.16 5.95
C GLU A 75 -4.03 -1.35 5.91
N ASN A 76 -2.92 -1.99 5.57
CA ASN A 76 -1.62 -1.33 5.43
C ASN A 76 -1.63 -0.40 4.23
N ILE A 77 -2.22 -0.84 3.12
CA ILE A 77 -2.40 -0.03 1.91
C ILE A 77 -3.29 1.19 2.20
N ALA A 78 -4.44 1.01 2.88
CA ALA A 78 -5.33 2.10 3.25
C ALA A 78 -4.61 3.16 4.11
N SER A 79 -3.82 2.71 5.08
CA SER A 79 -3.01 3.59 5.95
C SER A 79 -1.93 4.33 5.16
N MET A 80 -1.31 3.67 4.19
CA MET A 80 -0.33 4.28 3.30
C MET A 80 -0.98 5.33 2.40
N PHE A 81 -2.14 5.06 1.79
CA PHE A 81 -2.82 6.01 0.91
C PHE A 81 -3.26 7.29 1.63
N GLN A 82 -3.58 7.22 2.92
CA GLN A 82 -3.79 8.42 3.74
C GLN A 82 -2.57 9.37 3.74
N LYS A 83 -1.34 8.83 3.65
CA LYS A 83 -0.10 9.61 3.54
C LYS A 83 0.17 10.07 2.11
N VAL A 84 -0.03 9.21 1.12
CA VAL A 84 0.21 9.50 -0.32
C VAL A 84 -0.63 10.68 -0.80
N LYS A 85 -1.88 10.78 -0.33
CA LYS A 85 -2.78 11.89 -0.64
C LYS A 85 -3.02 12.11 -2.14
N SER A 86 -2.98 11.04 -2.93
CA SER A 86 -3.25 11.08 -4.37
C SER A 86 -4.74 10.90 -4.65
N PRO A 87 -5.38 11.78 -5.46
CA PRO A 87 -6.77 11.59 -5.88
C PRO A 87 -7.04 10.27 -6.62
N ARG A 88 -6.01 9.66 -7.22
CA ARG A 88 -6.13 8.36 -7.91
C ARG A 88 -6.49 7.20 -6.99
N THR A 89 -6.29 7.35 -5.67
CA THR A 89 -6.61 6.30 -4.70
C THR A 89 -8.06 6.38 -4.22
N ILE A 90 -8.85 7.38 -4.64
CA ILE A 90 -10.21 7.60 -4.13
C ILE A 90 -11.10 6.38 -4.44
N GLU A 91 -11.09 5.90 -5.68
CA GLU A 91 -11.97 4.82 -6.12
C GLU A 91 -11.63 3.50 -5.42
N CYS A 92 -10.36 3.12 -5.35
CA CYS A 92 -9.97 1.87 -4.69
C CYS A 92 -10.19 1.91 -3.16
N LEU A 93 -9.98 3.06 -2.51
CA LEU A 93 -10.31 3.24 -1.09
C LEU A 93 -11.81 3.14 -0.83
N TYR A 94 -12.63 3.75 -1.71
CA TYR A 94 -14.07 3.69 -1.61
C TYR A 94 -14.57 2.25 -1.76
N ASN A 95 -14.12 1.54 -2.80
CA ASN A 95 -14.50 0.15 -3.03
C ASN A 95 -14.10 -0.74 -1.85
N ALA A 96 -12.86 -0.63 -1.38
CA ALA A 96 -12.38 -1.43 -0.25
C ALA A 96 -13.07 -1.11 1.08
N ALA A 97 -13.57 0.10 1.28
CA ALA A 97 -14.37 0.43 2.47
C ALA A 97 -15.73 -0.30 2.50
N LEU A 98 -16.22 -0.73 1.33
CA LEU A 98 -17.51 -1.41 1.15
C LEU A 98 -17.35 -2.92 0.95
N THR A 99 -16.15 -3.40 0.65
CA THR A 99 -15.87 -4.82 0.43
C THR A 99 -15.65 -5.54 1.75
N GLN A 100 -16.32 -6.68 1.92
CA GLN A 100 -16.05 -7.63 3.00
C GLN A 100 -15.06 -8.69 2.50
N PHE A 101 -13.82 -8.61 2.98
CA PHE A 101 -12.81 -9.63 2.71
C PHE A 101 -12.96 -10.79 3.69
N GLU A 102 -12.86 -12.03 3.21
CA GLU A 102 -13.07 -13.24 4.02
C GLU A 102 -12.16 -13.28 5.26
N TYR A 103 -10.89 -12.88 5.12
CA TYR A 103 -9.94 -12.85 6.22
C TYR A 103 -10.24 -11.78 7.29
N LEU A 104 -11.17 -10.86 7.02
CA LEU A 104 -11.65 -9.82 7.93
C LEU A 104 -13.08 -10.08 8.43
N GLU A 105 -13.69 -11.24 8.14
CA GLU A 105 -15.08 -11.51 8.52
C GLU A 105 -15.34 -11.36 10.03
N TYR A 106 -14.34 -11.71 10.85
CA TYR A 106 -14.40 -11.62 12.31
C TYR A 106 -13.81 -10.31 12.87
N ASP A 107 -13.52 -9.33 12.00
CA ASP A 107 -13.04 -8.01 12.43
C ASP A 107 -14.21 -7.16 12.94
N GLU A 108 -14.51 -7.27 14.23
CA GLU A 108 -15.54 -6.46 14.90
C GLU A 108 -15.25 -4.95 14.84
N ALA A 109 -13.99 -4.56 14.63
CA ALA A 109 -13.58 -3.16 14.59
C ALA A 109 -13.77 -2.51 13.22
N PHE A 110 -14.03 -3.30 12.16
CA PHE A 110 -14.09 -2.84 10.77
C PHE A 110 -12.89 -1.95 10.42
N ALA A 111 -11.69 -2.34 10.86
CA ALA A 111 -10.50 -1.51 10.86
C ALA A 111 -10.12 -1.07 9.45
N LEU A 112 -10.29 -1.95 8.44
CA LEU A 112 -10.12 -1.58 7.04
C LEU A 112 -11.06 -0.43 6.63
N ALA A 113 -12.37 -0.58 6.85
CA ALA A 113 -13.35 0.43 6.45
C ALA A 113 -13.07 1.77 7.14
N VAL A 114 -12.76 1.74 8.44
CA VAL A 114 -12.37 2.93 9.21
C VAL A 114 -11.15 3.59 8.57
N LYS A 115 -10.07 2.84 8.30
CA LYS A 115 -8.85 3.36 7.68
C LYS A 115 -9.11 3.98 6.30
N CYS A 116 -9.93 3.33 5.48
CA CYS A 116 -10.34 3.88 4.18
C CYS A 116 -11.09 5.21 4.32
N ILE A 117 -12.03 5.32 5.28
CA ILE A 117 -12.77 6.55 5.54
C ILE A 117 -11.82 7.68 5.98
N TRP A 118 -10.86 7.41 6.88
CA TRP A 118 -9.87 8.40 7.30
C TRP A 118 -8.99 8.88 6.14
N ALA A 119 -8.56 7.98 5.26
CA ALA A 119 -7.82 8.31 4.06
C ALA A 119 -8.64 9.22 3.12
N LEU A 120 -9.90 8.87 2.86
CA LEU A 120 -10.81 9.65 2.02
C LEU A 120 -11.09 11.05 2.59
N VAL A 121 -11.37 11.16 3.89
CA VAL A 121 -11.55 12.47 4.56
C VAL A 121 -10.30 13.34 4.42
N THR A 122 -9.11 12.74 4.56
CA THR A 122 -7.84 13.45 4.38
C THR A 122 -7.72 14.01 2.96
N LEU A 123 -8.06 13.22 1.94
CA LEU A 123 -8.06 13.64 0.53
C LEU A 123 -9.06 14.78 0.26
N ILE A 124 -10.28 14.68 0.78
CA ILE A 124 -11.33 15.70 0.59
C ILE A 124 -10.90 17.04 1.19
N ARG A 125 -10.34 17.05 2.40
CA ARG A 125 -9.87 18.28 3.06
C ARG A 125 -8.78 18.99 2.26
N LEU A 126 -7.83 18.24 1.69
CA LEU A 126 -6.77 18.81 0.85
C LEU A 126 -7.31 19.46 -0.42
N ASN A 127 -8.39 18.92 -1.00
CA ASN A 127 -9.02 19.52 -2.17
C ASN A 127 -9.79 20.81 -1.81
N GLN A 128 -10.26 20.97 -0.58
CA GLN A 128 -10.92 22.20 -0.11
C GLN A 128 -9.91 23.32 0.21
N GLU A 129 -8.70 22.98 0.68
CA GLU A 129 -7.64 23.97 0.97
C GLU A 129 -6.94 24.53 -0.29
N ARG A 130 -7.14 23.91 -1.45
CA ARG A 130 -6.51 24.30 -2.73
C ARG A 130 -7.41 25.19 -3.61
N ASN A 131 -8.65 25.43 -3.18
CA ASN A 131 -9.65 26.29 -3.85
C ASN A 131 -9.90 27.55 -3.02
#